data_AF-A0A113PCR7-F1
#
_entry.id   AF-A0A113PCR7-F1
#
_cell.length_a   1.000
_cell.length_b   1.000
_cell.length_c   1.000
_cell.angle_alpha   90.00
_cell.angle_beta   90.00
_cell.angle_gamma   90.00
#
_symmetry.space_group_name_H-M   'P 1'
#
loop_
_entity.id
_entity.type
_entity.pdbx_description
1 polymer ?
#
loop_
_entity_poly.entity_id
_entity_poly.type
_entity_poly.pdbx_seq_one_letter_code
_entity_poly.pdbx_strand_id
1 'polypeptide(L)'
;NNNNNNNNNNNNNNNNNSEVKNKSLSNGNNNIALFEKIIKSVEDSCCYICKKNGGALKKTTNKHFVHVFCVLFFILKVFCLNVYNLNFWDINNLKSYEKVCFICNKKGAVVKCAWNGENKNQKTKSVDELKNENKIISNNCDMNNFKKDNLFDQSKKNENYCDKYFHPMCAYLEGYHINVEIYEDKF
;
A
#
# COMPACT_ATOMS: atom_id res chain seq x y z
N ASN A 1 -69.09 73.63 -34.34
CA ASN A 1 -69.52 72.39 -35.00
C ASN A 1 -68.38 71.38 -34.99
N ASN A 2 -68.57 70.28 -34.23
CA ASN A 2 -68.20 68.87 -34.45
C ASN A 2 -67.09 68.56 -35.48
N ASN A 3 -66.23 67.55 -35.35
CA ASN A 3 -66.05 66.39 -34.46
C ASN A 3 -64.69 65.79 -34.89
N ASN A 4 -63.83 65.35 -33.97
CA ASN A 4 -63.50 63.94 -33.70
C ASN A 4 -63.21 63.03 -34.92
N ASN A 5 -62.00 62.45 -35.00
CA ASN A 5 -61.79 61.05 -34.57
C ASN A 5 -60.37 60.49 -34.79
N ASN A 6 -59.97 59.69 -33.80
CA ASN A 6 -58.83 58.78 -33.70
C ASN A 6 -58.79 57.68 -34.79
N ASN A 7 -57.61 57.07 -35.00
CA ASN A 7 -57.47 55.63 -34.78
C ASN A 7 -56.01 55.16 -34.63
N ASN A 8 -55.80 54.37 -33.58
CA ASN A 8 -54.63 53.55 -33.26
C ASN A 8 -54.56 52.31 -34.16
N ASN A 9 -53.36 51.71 -34.29
CA ASN A 9 -53.20 50.26 -34.15
C ASN A 9 -51.75 49.89 -33.81
N ASN A 10 -51.59 49.29 -32.61
CA ASN A 10 -50.43 48.52 -32.17
C ASN A 10 -50.48 47.11 -32.75
N ASN A 11 -49.33 46.49 -33.01
CA ASN A 11 -49.20 45.04 -33.06
C ASN A 11 -47.89 44.59 -32.39
N ASN A 12 -48.04 43.82 -31.31
CA ASN A 12 -47.02 43.02 -30.64
C ASN A 12 -46.65 41.80 -31.49
N ASN A 13 -45.39 41.35 -31.42
CA ASN A 13 -45.08 39.93 -31.44
C ASN A 13 -43.73 39.64 -30.76
N ASN A 14 -43.78 38.80 -29.72
CA ASN A 14 -42.66 38.16 -29.06
C ASN A 14 -42.09 37.02 -29.91
N ASN A 15 -40.78 36.76 -29.84
CA ASN A 15 -40.24 35.40 -29.75
C ASN A 15 -38.75 35.38 -29.32
N ASN A 16 -38.45 34.45 -28.42
CA ASN A 16 -37.20 34.24 -27.69
C ASN A 16 -36.15 33.39 -28.45
N ASN A 17 -34.91 33.47 -27.93
CA ASN A 17 -33.77 32.52 -27.98
C ASN A 17 -32.80 32.55 -29.17
N SER A 18 -31.57 33.00 -28.93
CA SER A 18 -30.49 32.09 -28.49
C SER A 18 -29.21 32.86 -28.09
N GLU A 19 -28.73 32.52 -26.90
CA GLU A 19 -27.54 33.02 -26.22
C GLU A 19 -26.25 32.51 -26.87
N VAL A 20 -25.28 33.40 -27.12
CA VAL A 20 -23.86 33.16 -26.82
C VAL A 20 -23.22 34.52 -26.54
N LYS A 21 -22.75 34.76 -25.32
CA LYS A 21 -21.54 35.57 -25.02
C LYS A 21 -21.16 35.52 -23.54
N ASN A 22 -20.15 34.68 -23.29
CA ASN A 22 -19.01 34.90 -22.39
C ASN A 22 -19.29 35.42 -20.98
N LYS A 23 -19.60 34.51 -20.06
CA LYS A 23 -19.41 34.73 -18.63
C LYS A 23 -17.99 34.32 -18.22
N SER A 24 -17.20 35.35 -17.97
CA SER A 24 -15.96 35.43 -17.17
C SER A 24 -15.50 34.17 -16.42
N LEU A 25 -14.23 33.82 -16.64
CA LEU A 25 -13.37 32.97 -15.81
C LEU A 25 -13.42 33.42 -14.32
N SER A 26 -14.06 32.64 -13.46
CA SER A 26 -13.82 32.69 -12.01
C SER A 26 -13.80 31.30 -11.34
N ASN A 27 -13.68 30.22 -12.14
CA ASN A 27 -13.83 28.84 -11.68
C ASN A 27 -12.49 28.08 -11.43
N GLY A 28 -11.35 28.75 -11.54
CA GLY A 28 -10.02 28.11 -11.42
C GLY A 28 -9.64 27.74 -9.98
N ASN A 29 -9.96 28.60 -9.01
CA ASN A 29 -9.45 28.45 -7.64
C ASN A 29 -10.12 27.30 -6.85
N ASN A 30 -11.39 27.02 -7.15
CA ASN A 30 -12.16 25.96 -6.45
C ASN A 30 -11.69 24.56 -6.85
N ASN A 31 -11.27 24.40 -8.12
CA ASN A 31 -10.81 23.12 -8.64
C ASN A 31 -9.42 22.76 -8.12
N ILE A 32 -8.53 23.76 -7.96
CA ILE A 32 -7.19 23.54 -7.40
C ILE A 32 -7.28 23.10 -5.93
N ALA A 33 -8.09 23.80 -5.12
CA ALA A 33 -8.28 23.45 -3.71
C ALA A 33 -8.96 22.07 -3.51
N LEU A 34 -9.86 21.69 -4.42
CA LEU A 34 -10.48 20.36 -4.42
C LEU A 34 -9.46 19.28 -4.83
N PHE A 35 -8.64 19.55 -5.84
CA PHE A 35 -7.59 18.63 -6.29
C PHE A 35 -6.53 18.42 -5.19
N GLU A 36 -6.10 19.48 -4.52
CA GLU A 36 -5.19 19.41 -3.37
C GLU A 36 -5.79 18.61 -2.21
N LYS A 37 -7.08 18.79 -1.91
CA LYS A 37 -7.80 17.97 -0.90
C LYS A 37 -7.88 16.50 -1.30
N ILE A 38 -8.12 16.20 -2.58
CA ILE A 38 -8.19 14.83 -3.09
C ILE A 38 -6.79 14.18 -3.05
N ILE A 39 -5.76 14.86 -3.53
CA ILE A 39 -4.36 14.38 -3.50
C ILE A 39 -3.95 14.09 -2.05
N LYS A 40 -4.23 15.02 -1.12
CA LYS A 40 -3.97 14.83 0.31
C LYS A 40 -4.73 13.64 0.89
N SER A 41 -6.01 13.46 0.53
CA SER A 41 -6.81 12.30 0.95
C SER A 41 -6.26 10.98 0.41
N VAL A 42 -5.64 10.98 -0.77
CA VAL A 42 -5.03 9.79 -1.39
C VAL A 42 -3.68 9.47 -0.75
N GLU A 43 -2.87 10.49 -0.42
CA GLU A 43 -1.61 10.33 0.32
C GLU A 43 -1.83 9.87 1.77
N ASP A 44 -2.90 10.34 2.41
CA ASP A 44 -3.31 9.94 3.77
C ASP A 44 -3.81 8.48 3.85
N SER A 45 -3.98 7.81 2.70
CA SER A 45 -4.48 6.43 2.61
C SER A 45 -3.34 5.41 2.39
N CYS A 46 -2.17 5.62 2.98
CA CYS A 46 -1.09 4.64 2.97
C CYS A 46 -1.09 3.76 4.23
N CYS A 47 -0.62 2.53 4.08
CA CYS A 47 -0.43 1.63 5.20
C CYS A 47 0.71 2.14 6.10
N TYR A 48 0.42 2.32 7.38
CA TYR A 48 1.38 2.73 8.40
C TYR A 48 2.58 1.78 8.50
N ILE A 49 2.36 0.47 8.29
CA ILE A 49 3.41 -0.54 8.41
C ILE A 49 4.36 -0.51 7.22
N CYS A 50 3.88 -0.58 5.98
CA CYS A 50 4.73 -0.76 4.80
C CYS A 50 4.91 0.50 3.93
N LYS A 51 4.21 1.59 4.26
CA LYS A 51 4.19 2.87 3.54
C LYS A 51 3.78 2.73 2.06
N LYS A 52 3.04 1.68 1.72
CA LYS A 52 2.41 1.47 0.42
C LYS A 52 0.92 1.76 0.50
N ASN A 53 0.39 2.30 -0.59
CA ASN A 53 -1.00 2.58 -0.87
C ASN A 53 -1.68 1.37 -1.55
N GLY A 54 -3.00 1.43 -1.75
CA GLY A 54 -3.79 0.35 -2.34
C GLY A 54 -4.04 -0.83 -1.40
N GLY A 55 -4.56 -1.94 -1.92
CA GLY A 55 -4.83 -3.17 -1.14
C GLY A 55 -5.94 -3.02 -0.08
N ALA A 56 -6.10 -4.06 0.74
CA ALA A 56 -7.13 -4.09 1.79
C ALA A 56 -6.67 -3.33 3.05
N LEU A 57 -7.00 -2.04 3.12
CA LEU A 57 -6.70 -1.17 4.26
C LEU A 57 -7.83 -1.14 5.29
N LYS A 58 -7.48 -1.06 6.57
CA LYS A 58 -8.38 -0.88 7.70
C LYS A 58 -7.86 0.21 8.61
N LYS A 59 -8.77 0.91 9.29
CA LYS A 59 -8.42 2.01 10.20
C LYS A 59 -7.84 1.44 11.50
N THR A 60 -6.89 2.18 12.05
CA THR A 60 -6.33 1.96 13.39
C THR A 60 -7.03 2.86 14.40
N THR A 61 -6.82 2.61 15.68
CA THR A 61 -7.28 3.48 16.77
C THR A 61 -6.69 4.90 16.67
N ASN A 62 -5.47 5.03 16.14
CA ASN A 62 -4.75 6.29 16.01
C ASN A 62 -5.00 7.01 14.67
N LYS A 63 -6.12 6.70 13.99
CA LYS A 63 -6.53 7.32 12.71
C LYS A 63 -5.56 7.06 11.54
N HIS A 64 -4.57 6.20 11.68
CA HIS A 64 -3.80 5.67 10.55
C HIS A 64 -4.53 4.51 9.87
N PHE A 65 -4.07 4.12 8.68
CA PHE A 65 -4.51 2.91 8.00
C PHE A 65 -3.42 1.84 8.05
N VAL A 66 -3.83 0.57 8.07
CA VAL A 66 -2.93 -0.57 7.93
C VAL A 66 -3.53 -1.58 6.96
N HIS A 67 -2.67 -2.26 6.19
CA HIS A 67 -3.13 -3.45 5.47
C HIS A 67 -3.47 -4.53 6.49
N VAL A 68 -4.60 -5.20 6.29
CA VAL A 68 -4.96 -6.39 7.09
C VAL A 68 -3.83 -7.42 7.01
N PHE A 69 -3.30 -7.67 5.81
CA PHE A 69 -2.15 -8.54 5.62
C PHE A 69 -0.94 -8.13 6.47
N CYS A 70 -0.55 -6.85 6.47
CA CYS A 70 0.61 -6.38 7.22
C CYS A 70 0.44 -6.57 8.74
N VAL A 71 -0.75 -6.29 9.28
CA VAL A 71 -0.97 -6.33 10.73
C VAL A 71 -1.04 -7.76 11.27
N LEU A 72 -1.48 -8.73 10.45
CA LEU A 72 -1.53 -10.15 10.84
C LEU A 72 -0.14 -10.74 11.18
N PHE A 73 0.95 -10.24 10.58
CA PHE A 73 2.32 -10.66 10.95
C PHE A 73 2.73 -10.25 12.36
N PHE A 74 1.98 -9.34 12.97
CA PHE A 74 2.21 -8.85 14.32
C PHE A 74 1.03 -9.18 15.23
N ILE A 75 0.23 -10.21 14.91
CA ILE A 75 -1.01 -10.52 15.64
C ILE A 75 -0.80 -10.71 17.15
N LEU A 76 0.36 -11.21 17.58
CA LEU A 76 0.72 -11.36 19.00
C LEU A 76 1.14 -10.06 19.70
N LYS A 77 1.25 -8.94 18.95
CA LYS A 77 1.73 -7.64 19.42
C LYS A 77 0.72 -6.52 19.23
N VAL A 78 -0.33 -6.76 18.45
CA VAL A 78 -1.39 -5.80 18.13
C VAL A 78 -2.73 -6.33 18.65
N PHE A 79 -3.70 -5.44 18.78
CA PHE A 79 -5.05 -5.83 19.20
C PHE A 79 -6.09 -5.35 18.20
N CYS A 80 -7.05 -6.19 17.85
CA CYS A 80 -8.16 -5.82 16.96
C CYS A 80 -9.41 -5.54 17.78
N LEU A 81 -9.81 -4.27 17.89
CA LEU A 81 -10.96 -3.90 18.73
C LEU A 81 -12.30 -4.35 18.12
N ASN A 82 -12.39 -4.43 16.78
CA ASN A 82 -13.57 -4.96 16.09
C ASN A 82 -13.16 -6.09 15.15
N VAL A 83 -13.12 -7.32 15.70
CA VAL A 83 -12.74 -8.54 14.97
C VAL A 83 -13.71 -8.89 13.84
N TYR A 84 -15.01 -8.64 14.00
CA TYR A 84 -16.02 -8.94 12.97
C TYR A 84 -15.76 -8.17 11.68
N ASN A 85 -15.35 -6.92 11.79
CA ASN A 85 -15.07 -6.05 10.65
C ASN A 85 -13.56 -5.92 10.35
N LEU A 86 -12.71 -6.59 11.14
CA LEU A 86 -11.26 -6.46 11.16
C LEU A 86 -10.79 -4.99 11.17
N ASN A 87 -11.41 -4.17 12.03
CA ASN A 87 -11.19 -2.72 12.05
C ASN A 87 -10.80 -2.23 13.44
N PHE A 88 -10.25 -1.02 13.50
CA PHE A 88 -9.75 -0.40 14.73
C PHE A 88 -8.62 -1.24 15.36
N TRP A 89 -7.57 -1.48 14.59
CA TRP A 89 -6.36 -2.11 15.09
C TRP A 89 -5.61 -1.14 16.01
N ASP A 90 -5.30 -1.57 17.24
CA ASP A 90 -4.31 -0.93 18.09
C ASP A 90 -2.91 -1.43 17.71
N ILE A 91 -2.09 -0.50 17.24
CA ILE A 91 -0.75 -0.76 16.70
C ILE A 91 0.35 -0.04 17.50
N ASN A 92 0.04 0.48 18.69
CA ASN A 92 0.98 1.28 19.48
C ASN A 92 2.30 0.53 19.78
N ASN A 93 2.21 -0.78 19.99
CA ASN A 93 3.35 -1.66 20.26
C ASN A 93 4.27 -1.88 19.05
N LEU A 94 3.87 -1.48 17.84
CA LEU A 94 4.68 -1.68 16.63
C LEU A 94 5.88 -0.73 16.54
N LYS A 95 5.92 0.35 17.34
CA LYS A 95 7.03 1.32 17.33
C LYS A 95 8.40 0.66 17.59
N SER A 96 8.46 -0.35 18.45
CA SER A 96 9.70 -1.10 18.73
C SER A 96 10.14 -2.02 17.60
N TYR A 97 9.27 -2.28 16.63
CA TYR A 97 9.54 -3.10 15.44
C TYR A 97 9.86 -2.24 14.21
N GLU A 98 9.90 -0.90 14.33
CA GLU A 98 10.21 -0.04 13.21
C GLU A 98 11.68 -0.06 12.84
N LYS A 99 12.00 -0.63 11.67
CA LYS A 99 13.33 -0.55 11.05
C LYS A 99 13.20 -0.21 9.56
N VAL A 100 14.33 -0.07 8.89
CA VAL A 100 14.37 0.16 7.44
C VAL A 100 14.15 -1.18 6.73
N CYS A 101 13.17 -1.23 5.83
CA CYS A 101 12.93 -2.40 5.00
C CYS A 101 13.99 -2.53 3.89
N PHE A 102 14.59 -3.71 3.75
CA PHE A 102 15.61 -4.00 2.74
C PHE A 102 15.13 -3.79 1.28
N ILE A 103 13.84 -4.00 1.00
CA ILE A 103 13.26 -3.91 -0.35
C ILE A 103 12.96 -2.46 -0.73
N CYS A 104 12.22 -1.72 0.12
CA CYS A 104 11.71 -0.40 -0.26
C CYS A 104 12.46 0.77 0.40
N ASN A 105 13.44 0.49 1.25
CA ASN A 105 14.26 1.47 1.98
C ASN A 105 13.47 2.51 2.80
N LYS A 106 12.21 2.21 3.15
CA LYS A 106 11.36 3.05 4.01
C LYS A 106 11.34 2.48 5.43
N LYS A 107 11.20 3.36 6.43
CA LYS A 107 11.03 2.98 7.84
C LYS A 107 9.57 2.59 8.12
N GLY A 108 9.38 1.48 8.82
CA GLY A 108 8.08 0.96 9.24
C GLY A 108 8.24 -0.37 9.98
N ALA A 109 7.14 -0.96 10.45
CA ALA A 109 7.21 -2.21 11.22
C ALA A 109 7.63 -3.39 10.33
N VAL A 110 8.72 -4.06 10.69
CA VAL A 110 9.36 -5.11 9.88
C VAL A 110 9.37 -6.47 10.57
N VAL A 111 9.44 -7.52 9.75
CA VAL A 111 9.78 -8.89 10.17
C VAL A 111 11.22 -9.20 9.78
N LYS A 112 11.90 -10.05 10.56
CA LYS A 112 13.26 -10.52 10.24
C LYS A 112 13.18 -11.74 9.31
N CYS A 113 14.15 -11.88 8.42
CA CYS A 113 14.33 -13.13 7.67
C CYS A 113 14.43 -14.33 8.63
N ALA A 114 13.67 -15.38 8.35
CA ALA A 114 13.68 -16.61 9.14
C ALA A 114 14.82 -17.58 8.75
N TRP A 115 15.59 -17.28 7.71
CA TRP A 115 16.70 -18.14 7.29
C TRP A 115 17.82 -18.13 8.33
N ASN A 116 18.07 -19.31 8.90
CA ASN A 116 19.03 -19.55 9.97
C ASN A 116 20.30 -20.28 9.47
N GLY A 117 20.60 -20.22 8.17
CA GLY A 117 21.82 -20.80 7.60
C GLY A 117 21.89 -22.33 7.59
N GLU A 118 20.88 -23.03 8.13
CA GLU A 118 20.89 -24.49 8.19
C GLU A 118 20.28 -25.08 6.91
N ASN A 119 21.15 -25.53 6.00
CA ASN A 119 20.79 -26.54 5.02
C ASN A 119 20.52 -27.86 5.75
N LYS A 120 19.36 -28.01 6.39
CA LYS A 120 18.93 -29.31 6.92
C LYS A 120 18.67 -30.24 5.75
N ASN A 121 19.70 -30.99 5.36
CA ASN A 121 19.62 -32.30 4.70
C ASN A 121 18.34 -32.55 3.90
N GLN A 122 18.10 -31.76 2.84
CA GLN A 122 17.43 -32.36 1.70
C GLN A 122 18.43 -33.40 1.20
N LYS A 123 18.11 -34.66 1.47
CA LYS A 123 18.75 -35.84 0.87
C LYS A 123 18.60 -35.65 -0.65
N THR A 124 19.51 -34.91 -1.27
CA THR A 124 19.70 -34.96 -2.71
C THR A 124 20.16 -36.37 -2.95
N LYS A 125 19.23 -37.21 -3.45
CA LYS A 125 19.61 -38.45 -4.11
C LYS A 125 20.72 -38.11 -5.11
N SER A 126 21.69 -39.01 -5.20
CA SER A 126 22.84 -38.89 -6.09
C SER A 126 22.42 -38.44 -7.48
N VAL A 127 23.30 -37.67 -8.10
CA VAL A 127 23.13 -36.95 -9.39
C VAL A 127 22.76 -37.88 -10.56
N ASP A 128 22.80 -39.20 -10.36
CA ASP A 128 22.58 -40.20 -11.41
C ASP A 128 21.10 -40.55 -11.68
N GLU A 129 20.13 -40.10 -10.87
CA GLU A 129 18.70 -40.48 -11.04
C GLU A 129 17.74 -39.39 -11.56
N LEU A 130 18.18 -38.16 -11.86
CA LEU A 130 17.27 -37.08 -12.30
C LEU A 130 17.58 -36.53 -13.70
N LYS A 131 17.86 -37.42 -14.66
CA LYS A 131 17.71 -37.12 -16.09
C LYS A 131 16.28 -37.40 -16.54
N ASN A 132 15.33 -36.57 -16.14
CA ASN A 132 14.28 -36.07 -17.02
C ASN A 132 13.32 -35.15 -16.26
N GLU A 133 13.20 -33.95 -16.81
CA GLU A 133 12.04 -33.07 -16.77
C GLU A 133 11.73 -32.32 -15.46
N ASN A 134 11.67 -30.99 -15.63
CA ASN A 134 11.17 -29.96 -14.71
C ASN A 134 12.10 -29.54 -13.55
N LYS A 135 13.09 -28.73 -13.95
CA LYS A 135 13.69 -27.60 -13.21
C LYS A 135 12.96 -27.23 -11.91
N ILE A 136 13.30 -27.91 -10.82
CA ILE A 136 12.97 -27.48 -9.47
C ILE A 136 13.86 -26.28 -9.19
N ILE A 137 13.28 -25.08 -9.25
CA ILE A 137 13.93 -23.86 -8.80
C ILE A 137 13.96 -23.92 -7.27
N SER A 138 15.11 -24.30 -6.70
CA SER A 138 15.43 -24.05 -5.31
C SER A 138 15.52 -22.54 -5.11
N ASN A 139 14.47 -21.92 -4.58
CA ASN A 139 14.49 -20.52 -4.16
C ASN A 139 15.29 -20.38 -2.86
N ASN A 140 16.61 -20.55 -2.99
CA ASN A 140 17.58 -20.08 -2.02
C ASN A 140 17.50 -18.55 -1.95
N CYS A 141 17.73 -18.01 -0.76
CA CYS A 141 17.74 -16.59 -0.46
C CYS A 141 18.98 -15.85 -1.01
N ASP A 142 19.48 -16.27 -2.17
CA ASP A 142 20.58 -15.65 -2.92
C ASP A 142 20.03 -15.19 -4.29
N MET A 143 19.76 -13.90 -4.43
CA MET A 143 20.68 -12.93 -5.05
C MET A 143 20.67 -12.99 -6.58
N ASN A 144 19.85 -12.13 -7.21
CA ASN A 144 20.09 -11.61 -8.56
C ASN A 144 19.44 -10.23 -8.80
N ASN A 145 19.52 -9.33 -7.82
CA ASN A 145 19.27 -7.90 -8.05
C ASN A 145 20.24 -7.05 -7.21
N PHE A 146 21.54 -7.27 -7.39
CA PHE A 146 22.56 -6.29 -7.00
C PHE A 146 22.59 -5.19 -8.06
N LYS A 147 21.91 -4.07 -7.80
CA LYS A 147 22.49 -2.78 -8.18
C LYS A 147 23.66 -2.56 -7.22
N LYS A 148 24.88 -2.61 -7.76
CA LYS A 148 26.08 -2.08 -7.11
C LYS A 148 25.71 -0.69 -6.59
N ASP A 149 25.97 -0.43 -5.31
CA ASP A 149 26.65 0.77 -4.84
C ASP A 149 26.92 0.65 -3.33
N ASN A 150 28.16 1.03 -2.97
CA ASN A 150 28.68 1.33 -1.64
C ASN A 150 29.28 0.17 -0.82
N LEU A 151 30.60 0.04 -1.04
CA LEU A 151 31.66 -0.25 -0.08
C LEU A 151 31.23 -0.12 1.40
N PHE A 152 31.09 -1.24 2.12
CA PHE A 152 31.08 -1.22 3.58
C PHE A 152 31.89 -2.39 4.14
N ASP A 153 32.73 -2.00 5.09
CA ASP A 153 33.79 -2.68 5.81
C ASP A 153 33.56 -4.18 6.10
N GLN A 154 34.50 -5.02 5.64
CA GLN A 154 34.54 -6.46 5.86
C GLN A 154 35.25 -6.79 7.18
N SER A 155 34.59 -6.52 8.32
CA SER A 155 35.02 -7.07 9.60
C SER A 155 34.08 -8.20 10.04
N LYS A 156 34.49 -9.44 9.73
CA LYS A 156 34.11 -10.74 10.33
C LYS A 156 32.80 -10.74 11.16
N LYS A 157 31.70 -11.19 10.58
CA LYS A 157 30.51 -11.67 11.32
C LYS A 157 30.29 -13.14 10.97
N ASN A 158 30.21 -14.00 11.99
CA ASN A 158 29.88 -15.43 11.85
C ASN A 158 28.62 -15.60 10.98
N GLU A 159 28.78 -16.13 9.77
CA GLU A 159 27.85 -16.03 8.63
C GLU A 159 26.69 -17.04 8.63
N ASN A 160 26.06 -17.31 9.77
CA ASN A 160 25.03 -18.35 9.82
C ASN A 160 23.59 -17.80 9.91
N TYR A 161 23.35 -16.50 9.75
CA TYR A 161 21.98 -15.96 9.79
C TYR A 161 21.80 -14.74 8.89
N CYS A 162 20.61 -14.64 8.28
CA CYS A 162 20.23 -13.44 7.55
C CYS A 162 19.80 -12.34 8.52
N ASP A 163 20.41 -11.15 8.40
CA ASP A 163 20.06 -9.97 9.21
C ASP A 163 19.18 -8.95 8.47
N LYS A 164 18.54 -9.38 7.38
CA LYS A 164 17.65 -8.53 6.60
C LYS A 164 16.27 -8.44 7.23
N TYR A 165 15.68 -7.26 7.11
CA TYR A 165 14.35 -6.93 7.61
C TYR A 165 13.44 -6.49 6.48
N PHE A 166 12.19 -6.90 6.54
CA PHE A 166 11.22 -6.67 5.47
C PHE A 166 9.89 -6.21 6.03
N HIS A 167 9.23 -5.26 5.36
CA HIS A 167 7.79 -5.13 5.55
C HIS A 167 7.12 -6.39 4.99
N PRO A 168 6.11 -6.98 5.67
CA PRO A 168 5.45 -8.18 5.17
C PRO A 168 4.95 -8.06 3.73
N MET A 169 4.28 -6.95 3.41
CA MET A 169 3.78 -6.68 2.06
C MET A 169 4.90 -6.52 1.03
N CYS A 170 6.06 -5.96 1.40
CA CYS A 170 7.18 -5.86 0.46
C CYS A 170 7.74 -7.25 0.13
N ALA A 171 7.96 -8.09 1.15
CA ALA A 171 8.42 -9.46 0.94
C ALA A 171 7.44 -10.25 0.06
N TYR A 172 6.14 -10.11 0.32
CA TYR A 172 5.09 -10.79 -0.46
C TYR A 172 5.12 -10.39 -1.93
N LEU A 173 5.16 -9.09 -2.23
CA LEU A 173 5.14 -8.58 -3.60
C LEU A 173 6.41 -8.90 -4.39
N GLU A 174 7.56 -9.01 -3.73
CA GLU A 174 8.83 -9.45 -4.35
C GLU A 174 8.93 -10.99 -4.43
N GLY A 175 7.88 -11.73 -4.05
CA GLY A 175 7.84 -13.19 -4.21
C GLY A 175 8.69 -13.96 -3.19
N TYR A 176 9.03 -13.37 -2.05
CA TYR A 176 9.67 -14.11 -0.97
C TYR A 176 8.73 -15.17 -0.40
N HIS A 177 9.30 -16.31 0.02
CA HIS A 177 8.55 -17.34 0.72
C HIS A 177 8.04 -16.78 2.07
N ILE A 178 6.73 -16.91 2.28
CA ILE A 178 6.03 -16.43 3.47
C ILE A 178 5.10 -17.55 3.94
N ASN A 179 5.27 -17.98 5.18
CA ASN A 179 4.36 -18.90 5.85
C ASN A 179 3.84 -18.27 7.14
N VAL A 180 2.55 -18.47 7.42
CA VAL A 180 1.93 -18.07 8.69
C VAL A 180 1.38 -19.35 9.30
N GLU A 181 2.11 -19.89 10.28
CA GLU A 181 1.69 -21.07 11.02
C GLU A 181 0.79 -20.62 12.17
N ILE A 182 -0.42 -21.17 12.22
CA ILE A 182 -1.32 -21.00 13.35
C ILE A 182 -1.02 -22.16 14.29
N TYR A 183 -0.37 -21.87 15.42
CA TYR A 183 -0.24 -22.85 16.49
C TYR A 183 -1.57 -22.86 17.25
N GLU A 184 -2.31 -23.96 17.11
CA GLU A 184 -3.39 -24.26 18.04
C GLU A 184 -2.72 -24.61 19.37
N ASP A 185 -2.76 -23.68 20.33
CA ASP A 185 -2.47 -24.01 21.71
C ASP A 185 -3.50 -25.07 22.14
N LYS A 186 -3.03 -26.30 22.33
CA LYS A 186 -3.81 -27.36 22.96
C LYS A 186 -4.00 -26.96 24.42
N PHE A 187 -5.12 -26.30 24.71
CA PHE A 187 -5.62 -26.10 26.06
C PHE A 187 -6.13 -27.41 26.65
#